data_AF-A0A834GV92-F1
#
_entry.id   AF-A0A834GV92-F1
#
_cell.length_a   1.000
_cell.length_b   1.000
_cell.length_c   1.000
_cell.angle_alpha   90.00
_cell.angle_beta   90.00
_cell.angle_gamma   90.00
#
_symmetry.space_group_name_H-M   'P 1'
#
loop_
_entity.id
_entity.type
_entity.pdbx_description
1 polymer ?
#
loop_
_entity_poly.entity_id
_entity_poly.type
_entity_poly.pdbx_seq_one_letter_code
_entity_poly.pdbx_strand_id
1 'polypeptide(L)'
;MAQKKPYALTRHHWYSATLNSLTTTSSDCDSDSLLLYTYTTAYHGFAASLPPSQTESLRRSDSVLGSYQDTLYSLHTTRTPEFPGLDPQLGLWAGHTPLQLNQASQDVVVGVLDTGV
;
A
#
# COMPACT_ATOMS: atom_id res chain seq x y z
N MET A 1 -7.56 44.72 2.28
CA MET A 1 -6.60 43.81 2.96
C MET A 1 -6.78 42.43 2.35
N ALA A 2 -5.81 41.95 1.58
CA ALA A 2 -5.94 40.67 0.87
C ALA A 2 -5.72 39.52 1.86
N GLN A 3 -6.73 38.66 2.00
CA GLN A 3 -6.67 37.47 2.82
C GLN A 3 -5.67 36.49 2.20
N LYS A 4 -4.58 36.23 2.89
CA LYS A 4 -3.51 35.32 2.47
C LYS A 4 -4.12 33.93 2.33
N LYS A 5 -4.18 33.39 1.10
CA LYS A 5 -4.60 32.00 0.84
C LYS A 5 -3.73 31.09 1.72
N PRO A 6 -4.32 30.23 2.57
CA PRO A 6 -3.51 29.28 3.32
C PRO A 6 -2.80 28.38 2.30
N TYR A 7 -1.49 28.26 2.47
CA TYR A 7 -0.63 27.39 1.68
C TYR A 7 -1.32 26.03 1.53
N ALA A 8 -1.40 25.51 0.30
CA ALA A 8 -1.97 24.19 0.06
C ALA A 8 -1.20 23.18 0.91
N LEU A 9 -1.80 22.73 2.00
CA LEU A 9 -1.22 21.72 2.87
C LEU A 9 -1.07 20.46 2.03
N THR A 10 0.15 19.93 1.95
CA THR A 10 0.38 18.62 1.33
C THR A 10 -0.43 17.58 2.11
N ARG A 11 -0.82 16.48 1.46
CA ARG A 11 -1.52 15.39 2.17
C ARG A 11 -0.71 14.84 3.33
N HIS A 12 0.62 14.84 3.19
CA HIS A 12 1.52 14.54 4.28
C HIS A 12 1.28 15.45 5.50
N HIS A 13 1.24 16.77 5.33
CA HIS A 13 0.94 17.69 6.44
C HIS A 13 -0.45 17.46 7.05
N TRP A 14 -1.46 17.16 6.23
CA TRP A 14 -2.80 16.85 6.75
C TRP A 14 -2.80 15.54 7.56
N TYR A 15 -2.10 14.49 7.10
CA TYR A 15 -1.96 13.24 7.85
C TYR A 15 -1.19 13.43 9.15
N SER A 16 -0.03 14.12 9.13
CA SER A 16 0.71 14.44 10.36
C SER A 16 -0.19 15.19 11.33
N ALA A 17 -0.82 16.30 10.92
CA ALA A 17 -1.70 17.08 11.79
C ALA A 17 -2.85 16.26 12.40
N THR A 18 -3.41 15.31 11.63
CA THR A 18 -4.44 14.38 12.13
C THR A 18 -3.89 13.46 13.22
N LEU A 19 -2.66 12.97 13.09
CA LEU A 19 -1.99 12.18 14.12
C LEU A 19 -1.64 13.02 15.36
N ASN A 20 -1.15 14.26 15.21
CA ASN A 20 -0.89 15.17 16.34
C ASN A 20 -2.15 15.43 17.18
N SER A 21 -3.30 15.52 16.52
CA SER A 21 -4.60 15.68 17.20
C SER A 21 -4.95 14.49 18.10
N LEU A 22 -4.42 13.29 17.82
CA LEU A 22 -4.67 12.10 18.62
C LEU A 22 -3.67 12.01 19.79
N THR A 23 -2.41 12.39 19.57
CA THR A 23 -1.33 12.28 20.57
C THR A 23 -1.35 13.35 21.64
N THR A 24 -1.95 14.51 21.40
CA THR A 24 -2.15 15.54 22.43
C THR A 24 -2.99 15.07 23.63
N THR A 25 -3.66 13.92 23.52
CA THR A 25 -4.36 13.24 24.63
C THR A 25 -3.46 12.25 25.41
N SER A 26 -2.29 11.90 24.90
CA SER A 26 -1.34 10.91 25.44
C SER A 26 0.10 11.41 25.25
N SER A 27 0.63 12.04 26.29
CA SER A 27 1.75 13.00 26.32
C SER A 27 3.14 12.59 25.78
N ASP A 28 3.32 11.44 25.12
CA ASP A 28 4.65 10.82 24.95
C ASP A 28 5.09 10.52 23.50
N CYS A 29 4.43 11.04 22.45
CA CYS A 29 4.82 10.71 21.07
C CYS A 29 4.81 11.89 20.09
N ASP A 30 5.99 12.15 19.51
CA ASP A 30 6.17 13.05 18.37
C ASP A 30 5.52 12.43 17.12
N SER A 31 4.72 13.22 16.41
CA SER A 31 3.80 12.68 15.42
C SER A 31 4.46 12.38 14.07
N ASP A 32 5.56 13.06 13.79
CA ASP A 32 6.44 12.71 12.67
C ASP A 32 7.16 11.36 12.93
N SER A 33 7.28 10.94 14.18
CA SER A 33 7.78 9.60 14.53
C SER A 33 6.73 8.50 14.39
N LEU A 34 5.44 8.85 14.35
CA LEU A 34 4.33 7.90 14.21
C LEU A 34 3.98 7.63 12.75
N LEU A 35 4.13 8.63 11.87
CA LEU A 35 3.83 8.53 10.44
C LEU A 35 4.97 7.81 9.70
N LEU A 36 4.71 6.60 9.23
CA LEU A 36 5.70 5.77 8.55
C LEU A 36 5.76 6.06 7.04
N TYR A 37 4.59 6.09 6.41
CA TYR A 37 4.47 6.27 4.96
C TYR A 37 3.24 7.10 4.60
N THR A 38 3.34 7.86 3.52
CA THR A 38 2.22 8.58 2.91
C THR A 38 2.00 8.07 1.49
N TYR A 39 0.79 7.58 1.21
CA TYR A 39 0.41 7.08 -0.11
C TYR A 39 -0.40 8.15 -0.85
N THR A 40 0.07 8.50 -2.05
CA THR A 40 -0.57 9.52 -2.90
C THR A 40 -1.05 9.02 -4.25
N THR A 41 -0.46 7.94 -4.76
CA THR A 41 -0.71 7.43 -6.12
C THR A 41 -1.81 6.38 -6.15
N ALA A 42 -1.54 5.16 -5.67
CA ALA A 42 -2.50 4.05 -5.73
C ALA A 42 -3.65 4.20 -4.73
N TYR A 43 -3.37 4.80 -3.57
CA TYR A 43 -4.33 5.08 -2.51
C TYR A 43 -4.11 6.47 -1.95
N HIS A 44 -5.14 6.98 -1.28
CA HIS A 44 -5.09 8.23 -0.54
C HIS A 44 -5.14 7.90 0.95
N GLY A 45 -3.97 7.66 1.53
CA GLY A 45 -3.88 7.26 2.94
C GLY A 45 -2.45 7.28 3.46
N PHE A 46 -2.26 6.72 4.65
CA PHE A 46 -0.97 6.67 5.32
C PHE A 46 -0.83 5.40 6.15
N ALA A 47 0.41 5.01 6.44
CA ALA A 47 0.74 3.99 7.43
C ALA A 47 1.33 4.68 8.66
N ALA A 48 0.88 4.29 9.85
CA ALA A 48 1.37 4.84 11.10
C ALA A 48 1.49 3.77 12.18
N SER A 49 2.46 3.94 13.07
CA SER A 49 2.60 3.13 14.28
C SER A 49 1.73 3.74 15.37
N LEU A 50 0.62 3.09 15.72
CA LEU A 50 -0.34 3.60 16.71
C LEU A 50 -0.73 2.50 17.70
N PRO A 51 -0.95 2.84 18.99
CA PRO A 51 -1.60 1.93 19.91
C PRO A 51 -3.06 1.66 19.50
N PRO A 52 -3.65 0.52 19.92
CA PRO A 52 -5.02 0.17 19.57
C PRO A 52 -6.06 1.25 19.95
N SER A 53 -5.89 1.91 21.10
CA SER A 53 -6.80 2.96 21.58
C SER A 53 -6.84 4.20 20.65
N GLN A 54 -5.70 4.60 20.09
CA GLN A 54 -5.63 5.70 19.13
C GLN A 54 -6.20 5.27 17.77
N THR A 55 -5.99 4.01 17.37
CA THR A 55 -6.56 3.47 16.13
C THR A 55 -8.09 3.47 16.16
N GLU A 56 -8.71 3.07 17.27
CA GLU A 56 -10.15 3.13 17.46
C GLU A 56 -10.70 4.56 17.52
N SER A 57 -9.88 5.53 17.96
CA SER A 57 -10.23 6.94 17.90
C SER A 57 -10.19 7.48 16.48
N LEU A 58 -9.18 7.10 15.71
CA LEU A 58 -9.03 7.46 14.30
C LEU A 58 -10.17 6.88 13.45
N ARG A 59 -10.58 5.63 13.70
CA ARG A 59 -11.70 4.96 13.01
C ARG A 59 -13.05 5.66 13.18
N ARG A 60 -13.23 6.44 14.24
CA ARG A 60 -14.46 7.21 14.50
C ARG A 60 -14.52 8.52 13.73
N SER A 61 -13.44 8.92 13.05
CA SER A 61 -13.42 10.13 12.23
C SER A 61 -14.12 9.89 10.90
N ASP A 62 -15.03 10.79 10.50
CA ASP A 62 -15.69 10.77 9.19
C ASP A 62 -14.71 10.90 8.01
N SER A 63 -13.47 11.34 8.28
CA SER A 63 -12.41 11.47 7.27
C SER A 63 -11.64 10.17 7.03
N VAL A 64 -11.95 9.09 7.76
CA VAL A 64 -11.24 7.81 7.70
C VAL A 64 -12.18 6.74 7.15
N LEU A 65 -11.89 6.26 5.93
CA LEU A 65 -12.69 5.22 5.27
C LEU A 65 -12.48 3.82 5.86
N GLY A 66 -11.32 3.58 6.48
CA GLY A 66 -11.00 2.31 7.11
C GLY A 66 -9.57 2.32 7.66
N SER A 67 -9.28 1.38 8.55
CA SER A 67 -7.91 1.12 8.99
C SER A 67 -7.67 -0.38 9.13
N TYR A 68 -6.49 -0.80 8.71
CA TYR A 68 -6.09 -2.20 8.65
C TYR A 68 -4.76 -2.33 9.39
N GLN A 69 -4.66 -3.35 10.24
CA GLN A 69 -3.41 -3.63 10.92
C GLN A 69 -2.40 -4.18 9.91
N ASP A 70 -1.22 -3.59 9.87
CA ASP A 70 -0.13 -4.12 9.04
C ASP A 70 0.28 -5.51 9.54
N THR A 71 0.43 -6.46 8.62
CA THR A 71 0.62 -7.88 8.93
C THR A 71 1.88 -8.38 8.25
N LEU A 72 2.76 -9.03 9.01
CA LEU A 72 3.92 -9.71 8.45
C LEU A 72 3.44 -10.97 7.72
N TYR A 73 3.65 -11.01 6.41
CA TYR A 73 3.35 -12.16 5.58
C TYR A 73 4.51 -13.16 5.61
N SER A 74 4.17 -14.45 5.65
CA SER A 74 5.14 -15.53 5.51
C SER A 74 5.43 -15.78 4.04
N LEU A 75 6.69 -16.10 3.72
CA LEU A 75 7.10 -16.45 2.36
C LEU A 75 6.45 -17.77 1.95
N HIS A 76 5.77 -17.75 0.80
CA HIS A 76 5.20 -18.97 0.22
C HIS A 76 6.22 -19.74 -0.64
N THR A 77 7.24 -19.05 -1.19
CA THR A 77 8.27 -19.63 -2.04
C THR A 77 9.61 -18.93 -1.84
N THR A 78 10.72 -19.66 -2.05
CA THR A 78 12.11 -19.13 -2.05
C THR A 78 12.77 -19.27 -3.43
N ARG A 79 11.98 -19.50 -4.49
CA ARG A 79 12.46 -19.63 -5.89
C ARG A 79 11.35 -19.23 -6.86
N THR A 80 11.31 -17.93 -7.16
CA THR A 80 10.32 -17.32 -8.06
C THR A 80 10.51 -17.59 -9.55
N PRO A 81 11.70 -17.86 -10.11
CA PRO A 81 11.84 -18.09 -11.57
C PRO A 81 10.99 -19.24 -12.11
N GLU A 82 10.75 -20.29 -11.31
CA GLU A 82 9.95 -21.46 -11.69
C GLU A 82 8.46 -21.33 -11.31
N PHE A 83 8.13 -20.40 -10.39
CA PHE A 83 6.78 -20.23 -9.85
C PHE A 83 5.70 -19.82 -10.87
N PRO A 84 5.95 -18.92 -11.84
CA PRO A 84 4.91 -18.52 -12.77
C PRO A 84 4.54 -19.62 -13.78
N GLY A 85 5.21 -20.79 -13.75
CA GLY A 85 4.90 -21.92 -14.62
C GLY A 85 5.07 -21.60 -16.10
N LEU A 86 5.83 -20.54 -16.42
CA LEU A 86 6.19 -20.14 -17.78
C LEU A 86 7.31 -21.05 -18.28
N ASP A 87 7.06 -22.36 -18.33
CA ASP A 87 7.99 -23.30 -18.92
C ASP A 87 7.78 -23.28 -20.45
N PRO A 88 8.77 -22.80 -21.24
CA PRO A 88 8.70 -22.88 -22.69
C PRO A 88 8.69 -24.33 -23.21
N GLN A 89 9.07 -25.32 -22.38
CA GLN A 89 9.06 -26.75 -22.70
C GLN A 89 7.75 -27.47 -22.33
N LEU A 90 6.87 -26.86 -21.52
CA LEU A 90 5.47 -27.27 -21.41
C LEU A 90 4.74 -26.79 -22.68
N GLY A 91 5.10 -27.43 -23.80
CA GLY A 91 4.59 -27.10 -25.11
C GLY A 91 3.08 -26.96 -25.08
N LEU A 92 2.58 -25.84 -25.60
CA LEU A 92 1.17 -25.59 -25.87
C LEU A 92 0.27 -25.98 -24.69
N TRP A 93 0.05 -25.03 -23.76
CA TRP A 93 -0.98 -25.11 -22.71
C TRP A 93 -2.12 -26.04 -23.15
N ALA A 94 -2.24 -27.18 -22.47
CA ALA A 94 -2.96 -28.38 -22.91
C ALA A 94 -4.16 -28.09 -23.84
N GLY A 95 -3.95 -28.28 -25.15
CA GLY A 95 -5.01 -28.18 -26.17
C GLY A 95 -5.05 -26.90 -27.02
N HIS A 96 -4.14 -25.94 -26.79
CA HIS A 96 -4.10 -24.68 -27.57
C HIS A 96 -3.07 -24.72 -28.70
N THR A 97 -3.35 -24.03 -29.82
CA THR A 97 -2.40 -23.90 -30.94
C THR A 97 -1.37 -22.78 -30.69
N PRO A 98 -0.19 -22.80 -31.35
CA PRO A 98 0.79 -21.72 -31.23
C PRO A 98 0.23 -20.32 -31.57
N LEU A 99 -0.73 -20.25 -32.51
CA LEU A 99 -1.39 -19.00 -32.90
C LEU A 99 -2.28 -18.46 -31.77
N GLN A 100 -3.03 -19.35 -31.10
CA GLN A 100 -3.88 -18.99 -29.96
C GLN A 100 -3.04 -18.51 -28.78
N LEU A 101 -1.88 -19.13 -28.54
CA LEU A 101 -0.96 -18.69 -27.50
C LEU A 101 -0.39 -17.30 -27.82
N ASN A 102 0.07 -17.08 -29.05
CA ASN A 102 0.60 -15.79 -29.48
C ASN A 102 -0.45 -14.67 -29.32
N GLN A 103 -1.71 -14.94 -29.67
CA GLN A 103 -2.81 -13.99 -29.45
C GLN A 103 -3.08 -13.74 -27.96
N ALA A 104 -3.02 -14.77 -27.11
CA ALA A 104 -3.27 -14.65 -25.68
C ALA A 104 -2.13 -13.95 -24.91
N SER A 105 -0.90 -14.01 -25.43
CA SER A 105 0.28 -13.38 -24.81
C SER A 105 0.63 -12.01 -25.40
N GLN A 106 0.01 -11.62 -26.51
CA GLN A 106 0.27 -10.34 -27.15
C GLN A 106 -0.24 -9.19 -26.28
N ASP A 107 0.58 -8.14 -26.13
CA ASP A 107 0.28 -6.93 -25.36
C ASP A 107 -0.01 -7.15 -23.85
N VAL A 108 0.55 -8.23 -23.27
CA VAL A 108 0.43 -8.54 -21.83
C VAL A 108 1.70 -8.16 -21.06
N VAL A 109 1.52 -7.52 -19.91
CA VAL A 109 2.60 -7.26 -18.94
C VAL A 109 2.30 -8.00 -17.63
N VAL A 110 3.25 -8.84 -17.19
CA VAL A 110 3.16 -9.57 -15.92
C VAL A 110 4.12 -8.94 -14.91
N GLY A 111 3.57 -8.29 -13.88
CA GLY A 111 4.34 -7.82 -12.74
C GLY A 111 4.42 -8.90 -11.66
N VAL A 112 5.64 -9.27 -11.27
CA VAL A 112 5.86 -10.21 -10.16
C VAL A 112 6.48 -9.43 -9.00
N LEU A 113 5.84 -9.49 -7.84
CA LEU A 113 6.37 -8.95 -6.58
C LEU A 113 6.92 -10.11 -5.75
N ASP A 114 8.22 -10.12 -5.56
CA ASP A 114 8.94 -11.16 -4.83
C ASP A 114 9.95 -10.53 -3.86
N THR A 115 10.37 -11.30 -2.86
CA THR A 115 11.36 -10.88 -1.86
C THR A 115 12.79 -11.02 -2.35
N GLY A 116 13.02 -11.75 -3.44
CA GLY A 116 14.34 -11.91 -4.07
C GLY A 116 15.26 -12.90 -3.35
N VAL A 117 14.72 -13.77 -2.50
CA VAL A 117 15.43 -14.85 -1.78
C VAL A 117 15.25 -16.18 -2.49
#